data_AF-A0A397UF56-F1
#
_entry.id   AF-A0A397UF56-F1
#
_cell.length_a   1.000
_cell.length_b   1.000
_cell.length_c   1.000
_cell.angle_alpha   90.00
_cell.angle_beta   90.00
_cell.angle_gamma   90.00
#
_symmetry.space_group_name_H-M   'P 1'
#
loop_
_entity.id
_entity.type
_entity.pdbx_description
1 polymer ?
#
loop_
_entity_poly.entity_id
_entity_poly.type
_entity_poly.pdbx_seq_one_letter_code
_entity_poly.pdbx_strand_id
1 'polypeptide(L)'
;MATVQKTRKPKTNSFTSILDLILNKYNLSAESNPLQLRTHADELGTMLPDWKARKDVKEALHRRLFKDNQIEALVPNNKKKRLTIKERAQYCAKTEVVWDIWLHALDLAVPKNNTDEAIVAVSSCLSQFRKELAEAGVNPEQINTYAKLSEEGLRRIQNINTTKIPTMQDLADVIMMLSMRPAEVATLRIIHYEAGESNPPEWYKPGYSWYCIGYIKNKGEAKNNLKPRQFLSMEKNPERAKELLTWIQDAIATRKLRDPVYSISGKRSTGVFSKFLKPYSITAKRLRKIGGKHASRVHGGQNPTSQHLELLSRIAMRHNIGRFDSGKYYAKGDTSNSDLDSDPEPEPETLAPTPKPINENTSEIEDIYDLYRSI
;
A
#
# COMPACT_ATOMS: atom_id res chain seq x y z
N MET A 1 5.80 -51.96 -1.92
CA MET A 1 6.75 -50.85 -1.73
C MET A 1 6.01 -49.67 -1.12
N ALA A 2 6.25 -49.39 0.17
CA ALA A 2 5.56 -48.35 0.91
C ALA A 2 6.13 -46.96 0.57
N THR A 3 5.28 -46.07 0.07
CA THR A 3 5.62 -44.66 -0.17
C THR A 3 5.76 -43.92 1.16
N VAL A 4 7.00 -43.58 1.50
CA VAL A 4 7.36 -42.74 2.66
C VAL A 4 6.81 -41.33 2.43
N GLN A 5 5.74 -40.98 3.14
CA GLN A 5 5.30 -39.60 3.26
C GLN A 5 6.34 -38.82 4.08
N LYS A 6 7.03 -37.86 3.44
CA LYS A 6 7.89 -36.90 4.14
C LYS A 6 7.02 -35.96 4.98
N THR A 7 6.90 -36.25 6.27
CA THR A 7 6.42 -35.30 7.27
C THR A 7 7.45 -34.17 7.43
N ARG A 8 7.16 -33.02 6.81
CA ARG A 8 7.86 -31.77 7.15
C ARG A 8 7.47 -31.39 8.57
N LYS A 9 8.39 -31.47 9.52
CA LYS A 9 8.21 -30.87 10.85
C LYS A 9 7.88 -29.37 10.67
N PRO A 10 6.78 -28.86 11.23
CA PRO A 10 6.47 -27.43 11.14
C PRO A 10 7.56 -26.64 11.87
N LYS A 11 8.10 -25.61 11.22
CA LYS A 11 8.82 -24.55 11.92
C LYS A 11 7.81 -23.91 12.87
N THR A 12 7.93 -24.18 14.17
CA THR A 12 7.09 -23.58 15.19
C THR A 12 7.39 -22.08 15.24
N ASN A 13 6.58 -21.28 14.56
CA ASN A 13 6.59 -19.85 14.79
C ASN A 13 6.11 -19.63 16.22
N SER A 14 6.78 -18.78 17.00
CA SER A 14 6.47 -18.53 18.43
C SER A 14 4.98 -18.24 18.69
N PHE A 15 4.30 -17.58 17.76
CA PHE A 15 2.88 -17.25 17.84
C PHE A 15 1.94 -18.46 17.71
N THR A 16 2.36 -19.52 17.00
CA THR A 16 1.59 -20.77 16.94
C THR A 16 1.65 -21.50 18.28
N SER A 17 2.79 -21.44 18.98
CA SER A 17 2.91 -21.96 20.35
C SER A 17 2.04 -21.19 21.34
N ILE A 18 1.93 -19.87 21.19
CA ILE A 18 1.01 -19.02 21.99
C ILE A 18 -0.45 -19.43 21.75
N LEU A 19 -0.83 -19.65 20.48
CA LEU A 19 -2.15 -20.17 20.15
C LEU A 19 -2.39 -21.55 20.80
N ASP A 20 -1.43 -22.47 20.72
CA ASP A 20 -1.52 -23.80 21.33
C ASP A 20 -1.71 -23.73 22.84
N LEU A 21 -1.00 -22.81 23.51
CA LEU A 21 -1.13 -22.57 24.94
C LEU A 21 -2.56 -22.15 25.31
N ILE A 22 -3.15 -21.21 24.57
CA ILE A 22 -4.53 -20.76 24.83
C ILE A 22 -5.56 -21.85 24.52
N LEU A 23 -5.41 -22.56 23.40
CA LEU A 23 -6.35 -23.62 23.03
C LEU A 23 -6.33 -24.78 24.04
N ASN A 24 -5.14 -25.18 24.51
CA ASN A 24 -5.00 -26.25 25.50
C ASN A 24 -5.47 -25.80 26.89
N LYS A 25 -5.13 -24.57 27.30
CA LYS A 25 -5.52 -24.02 28.61
C LYS A 25 -7.04 -23.99 28.80
N TYR A 26 -7.78 -23.71 27.73
CA TYR A 26 -9.24 -23.55 27.77
C TYR A 26 -10.02 -24.66 27.05
N ASN A 27 -9.35 -25.75 26.65
CA ASN A 27 -9.94 -26.87 25.89
C ASN A 27 -10.76 -26.41 24.67
N LEU A 28 -10.21 -25.45 23.91
CA LEU A 28 -10.85 -24.87 22.73
C LEU A 28 -10.50 -25.66 21.47
N SER A 29 -11.50 -25.92 20.63
CA SER A 29 -11.35 -26.67 19.38
C SER A 29 -12.24 -26.09 18.27
N ALA A 30 -12.19 -26.69 17.07
CA ALA A 30 -13.09 -26.30 15.97
C ALA A 30 -14.58 -26.57 16.27
N GLU A 31 -14.88 -27.31 17.34
CA GLU A 31 -16.24 -27.58 17.82
C GLU A 31 -16.73 -26.52 18.83
N SER A 32 -15.82 -25.73 19.40
CA SER A 32 -16.16 -24.68 20.36
C SER A 32 -17.05 -23.62 19.72
N ASN A 33 -18.06 -23.16 20.44
CA ASN A 33 -18.93 -22.12 19.92
C ASN A 33 -18.22 -20.75 19.92
N PRO A 34 -18.62 -19.81 19.04
CA PRO A 34 -18.00 -18.49 18.98
C PRO A 34 -18.04 -17.71 20.30
N LEU A 35 -19.05 -17.93 21.16
CA LEU A 35 -19.16 -17.22 22.42
C LEU A 35 -18.08 -17.66 23.42
N GLN A 36 -17.83 -18.97 23.52
CA GLN A 36 -16.74 -19.56 24.30
C GLN A 36 -15.37 -19.06 23.84
N LEU A 37 -15.18 -18.99 22.52
CA LEU A 37 -13.96 -18.47 21.91
C LEU A 37 -13.74 -16.99 22.22
N ARG A 38 -14.82 -16.19 22.23
CA ARG A 38 -14.75 -14.75 22.50
C ARG A 38 -14.31 -14.43 23.93
N THR A 39 -14.68 -15.25 24.90
CA THR A 39 -14.28 -15.06 26.32
C THR A 39 -12.77 -14.99 26.51
N HIS A 40 -11.99 -15.65 25.63
CA HIS A 40 -10.54 -15.73 25.72
C HIS A 40 -9.81 -14.85 24.70
N ALA A 41 -10.55 -14.04 23.94
CA ALA A 41 -10.01 -13.21 22.87
C ALA A 41 -9.08 -12.10 23.39
N ASP A 42 -9.40 -11.51 24.54
CA ASP A 42 -8.60 -10.43 25.12
C ASP A 42 -7.24 -10.94 25.63
N GLU A 43 -7.22 -12.12 26.28
CA GLU A 43 -5.99 -12.76 26.76
C GLU A 43 -5.08 -13.18 25.60
N LEU A 44 -5.62 -13.82 24.56
CA LEU A 44 -4.84 -14.09 23.36
C LEU A 44 -4.40 -12.77 22.70
N GLY A 45 -5.22 -11.73 22.78
CA GLY A 45 -4.94 -10.41 22.24
C GLY A 45 -3.74 -9.71 22.87
N THR A 46 -3.55 -9.81 24.19
CA THR A 46 -2.40 -9.21 24.91
C THR A 46 -1.09 -9.92 24.58
N MET A 47 -1.15 -11.21 24.28
CA MET A 47 0.01 -12.02 23.90
C MET A 47 0.44 -11.87 22.43
N LEU A 48 -0.37 -11.20 21.60
CA LEU A 48 -0.09 -10.98 20.18
C LEU A 48 0.33 -9.52 19.92
N PRO A 49 1.64 -9.24 19.77
CA PRO A 49 2.19 -7.89 19.84
C PRO A 49 1.87 -7.03 18.62
N ASP A 50 1.59 -7.63 17.46
CA ASP A 50 1.33 -6.89 16.23
C ASP A 50 0.31 -7.58 15.30
N TRP A 51 -0.04 -6.88 14.23
CA TRP A 51 -1.01 -7.36 13.23
C TRP A 51 -0.52 -8.59 12.45
N LYS A 52 0.80 -8.79 12.36
CA LYS A 52 1.40 -9.90 11.62
C LYS A 52 1.31 -11.18 12.45
N ALA A 53 1.55 -11.09 13.76
CA ALA A 53 1.30 -12.16 14.72
C ALA A 53 -0.18 -12.62 14.67
N ARG A 54 -1.12 -11.66 14.67
CA ARG A 54 -2.56 -11.95 14.51
C ARG A 54 -2.87 -12.61 13.17
N LYS A 55 -2.25 -12.16 12.08
CA LYS A 55 -2.44 -12.76 10.75
C LYS A 55 -1.94 -14.21 10.72
N ASP A 56 -0.78 -14.49 11.30
CA ASP A 56 -0.20 -15.82 11.34
C ASP A 56 -1.04 -16.78 12.21
N VAL A 57 -1.59 -16.29 13.33
CA VAL A 57 -2.55 -17.05 14.15
C VAL A 57 -3.86 -17.32 13.40
N LYS A 58 -4.41 -16.35 12.66
CA LYS A 58 -5.60 -16.58 11.82
C LYS A 58 -5.35 -17.64 10.75
N GLU A 59 -4.19 -17.59 10.07
CA GLU A 59 -3.81 -18.63 9.12
C GLU A 59 -3.64 -20.00 9.79
N ALA A 60 -3.13 -20.06 11.02
CA ALA A 60 -3.03 -21.31 11.78
C ALA A 60 -4.42 -21.86 12.16
N LEU A 61 -5.36 -21.01 12.58
CA LEU A 61 -6.73 -21.40 12.87
C LEU A 61 -7.47 -21.93 11.62
N HIS A 62 -7.28 -21.28 10.46
CA HIS A 62 -7.81 -21.80 9.18
C HIS A 62 -7.27 -23.20 8.85
N ARG A 63 -5.97 -23.46 9.12
CA ARG A 63 -5.38 -24.79 8.93
C ARG A 63 -5.94 -25.84 9.90
N ARG A 64 -6.51 -25.39 11.03
CA ARG A 64 -7.15 -26.23 12.05
C ARG A 64 -8.67 -26.29 11.90
N LEU A 65 -9.20 -25.89 10.74
CA LEU A 65 -10.61 -26.02 10.37
C LEU A 65 -11.59 -25.18 11.21
N PHE A 66 -11.13 -24.14 11.89
CA PHE A 66 -12.03 -23.15 12.49
C PHE A 66 -12.77 -22.37 11.39
N LYS A 67 -14.06 -22.11 11.59
CA LYS A 67 -14.89 -21.31 10.71
C LYS A 67 -14.58 -19.81 10.86
N ASP A 68 -14.87 -19.02 9.83
CA ASP A 68 -14.57 -17.58 9.82
C ASP A 68 -15.14 -16.83 11.02
N ASN A 69 -16.38 -17.14 11.44
CA ASN A 69 -17.02 -16.54 12.61
C ASN A 69 -16.34 -16.94 13.94
N GLN A 70 -15.82 -18.17 14.05
CA GLN A 70 -15.06 -18.64 15.21
C GLN A 70 -13.69 -17.96 15.28
N ILE A 71 -13.03 -17.82 14.13
CA ILE A 71 -11.75 -17.11 14.02
C ILE A 71 -11.91 -15.64 14.38
N GLU A 72 -13.00 -15.01 13.93
CA GLU A 72 -13.32 -13.62 14.31
C GLU A 72 -13.72 -13.49 15.77
N ALA A 73 -14.27 -14.52 16.40
CA ALA A 73 -14.57 -14.49 17.82
C ALA A 73 -13.31 -14.59 18.69
N LEU A 74 -12.38 -15.52 18.37
CA LEU A 74 -11.15 -15.75 19.15
C LEU A 74 -10.06 -14.72 18.85
N VAL A 75 -9.92 -14.34 17.59
CA VAL A 75 -8.97 -13.32 17.13
C VAL A 75 -9.77 -12.23 16.44
N PRO A 76 -10.50 -11.40 17.22
CA PRO A 76 -11.26 -10.31 16.68
C PRO A 76 -10.39 -9.49 15.74
N ASN A 77 -11.01 -9.10 14.63
CA ASN A 77 -10.51 -7.98 13.86
C ASN A 77 -10.66 -6.77 14.78
N ASN A 78 -9.67 -6.57 15.67
CA ASN A 78 -9.45 -5.29 16.33
C ASN A 78 -9.22 -4.36 15.13
N LYS A 79 -10.32 -3.73 14.70
CA LYS A 79 -10.41 -2.81 13.56
C LYS A 79 -9.15 -1.99 13.66
N LYS A 80 -8.24 -2.11 12.68
CA LYS A 80 -6.92 -1.46 12.65
C LYS A 80 -6.95 -0.27 13.60
N LYS A 81 -6.49 -0.41 14.86
CA LYS A 81 -6.34 0.76 15.73
C LYS A 81 -5.50 1.67 14.87
N ARG A 82 -6.09 2.76 14.38
CA ARG A 82 -5.41 3.61 13.40
C ARG A 82 -4.21 4.10 14.17
N LEU A 83 -3.04 3.57 13.83
CA LEU A 83 -1.83 3.90 14.55
C LEU A 83 -1.75 5.42 14.61
N THR A 84 -1.59 5.95 15.81
CA THR A 84 -1.33 7.37 16.01
C THR A 84 -0.07 7.75 15.24
N ILE A 85 0.13 9.04 14.98
CA ILE A 85 1.33 9.51 14.28
C ILE A 85 2.60 9.04 15.01
N LYS A 86 2.59 9.12 16.35
CA LYS A 86 3.64 8.61 17.23
C LYS A 86 3.83 7.08 17.13
N GLU A 87 2.76 6.30 17.20
CA GLU A 87 2.84 4.83 17.07
C GLU A 87 3.40 4.42 15.67
N ARG A 88 3.08 5.17 14.61
CA ARG A 88 3.66 4.96 13.27
C ARG A 88 5.13 5.30 13.23
N ALA A 89 5.55 6.40 13.85
CA ALA A 89 6.94 6.82 13.87
C ALA A 89 7.80 5.81 14.64
N GLN A 90 7.34 5.37 15.81
CA GLN A 90 7.99 4.31 16.59
C GLN A 90 8.08 3.00 15.81
N TYR A 91 7.04 2.63 15.06
CA TYR A 91 7.09 1.47 14.17
C TYR A 91 8.16 1.64 13.09
N CYS A 92 8.25 2.81 12.46
CA CYS A 92 9.24 3.10 11.43
C CYS A 92 10.67 3.09 11.97
N ALA A 93 10.89 3.61 13.18
CA ALA A 93 12.18 3.55 13.86
C ALA A 93 12.62 2.11 14.13
N LYS A 94 11.69 1.24 14.53
CA LYS A 94 11.99 -0.18 14.76
C LYS A 94 12.30 -0.95 13.48
N THR A 95 11.69 -0.58 12.35
CA THR A 95 11.93 -1.29 11.09
C THR A 95 13.13 -0.76 10.34
N GLU A 96 13.47 0.52 10.50
CA GLU A 96 14.52 1.24 9.74
C GLU A 96 14.35 1.11 8.22
N VAL A 97 13.14 0.81 7.74
CA VAL A 97 12.83 0.66 6.32
C VAL A 97 12.17 1.93 5.80
N VAL A 98 12.89 2.69 4.97
CA VAL A 98 12.42 3.94 4.34
C VAL A 98 11.04 3.80 3.68
N TRP A 99 10.75 2.66 3.07
CA TRP A 99 9.46 2.39 2.43
C TRP A 99 8.28 2.30 3.39
N ASP A 100 8.51 1.87 4.64
CA ASP A 100 7.46 1.88 5.66
C ASP A 100 7.14 3.32 6.07
N ILE A 101 8.16 4.18 6.21
CA ILE A 101 7.98 5.62 6.42
C ILE A 101 7.14 6.22 5.29
N TRP A 102 7.52 5.97 4.04
CA TRP A 102 6.80 6.46 2.86
C TRP A 102 5.34 5.99 2.83
N LEU A 103 5.09 4.70 3.09
CA LEU A 103 3.73 4.15 3.11
C LEU A 103 2.86 4.78 4.19
N HIS A 104 3.42 5.04 5.37
CA HIS A 104 2.72 5.69 6.48
C HIS A 104 2.47 7.16 6.19
N ALA A 105 3.45 7.89 5.64
CA ALA A 105 3.28 9.26 5.18
C ALA A 105 2.18 9.37 4.13
N LEU A 106 2.14 8.45 3.15
CA LEU A 106 1.06 8.43 2.16
C LEU A 106 -0.33 8.22 2.78
N ASP A 107 -0.42 7.38 3.82
CA ASP A 107 -1.69 7.14 4.50
C ASP A 107 -2.14 8.34 5.36
N LEU A 108 -1.20 9.18 5.82
CA LEU A 108 -1.50 10.43 6.53
C LEU A 108 -1.87 11.56 5.58
N ALA A 109 -1.28 11.57 4.38
CA ALA A 109 -1.55 12.57 3.35
C ALA A 109 -2.82 12.28 2.55
N VAL A 110 -3.88 11.86 3.24
CA VAL A 110 -5.23 11.68 2.69
C VAL A 110 -6.13 12.70 3.38
N PRO A 111 -6.58 13.76 2.67
CA PRO A 111 -7.45 14.76 3.26
C PRO A 111 -8.82 14.16 3.62
N LYS A 112 -9.44 14.69 4.68
CA LYS A 112 -10.74 14.21 5.16
C LYS A 112 -11.88 14.67 4.23
N ASN A 113 -11.75 15.86 3.66
CA ASN A 113 -12.68 16.50 2.73
C ASN A 113 -11.90 17.52 1.87
N ASN A 114 -12.63 18.37 1.14
CA ASN A 114 -12.08 19.23 0.10
C ASN A 114 -11.84 20.68 0.55
N THR A 115 -11.84 20.92 1.85
CA THR A 115 -11.71 22.27 2.39
C THR A 115 -10.24 22.60 2.64
N ASP A 116 -9.91 23.89 2.59
CA ASP A 116 -8.54 24.37 2.82
C ASP A 116 -8.03 23.96 4.22
N GLU A 117 -8.92 23.90 5.21
CA GLU A 117 -8.57 23.42 6.56
C GLU A 117 -8.11 21.96 6.55
N ALA A 118 -8.71 21.10 5.71
CA ALA A 118 -8.28 19.71 5.60
C ALA A 118 -6.95 19.55 4.87
N ILE A 119 -6.64 20.45 3.93
CA ILE A 119 -5.33 20.51 3.26
C ILE A 119 -4.26 20.94 4.28
N VAL A 120 -4.52 22.01 5.04
CA VAL A 120 -3.64 22.49 6.12
C VAL A 120 -3.46 21.40 7.18
N ALA A 121 -4.52 20.67 7.54
CA ALA A 121 -4.45 19.56 8.48
C ALA A 121 -3.57 18.40 7.99
N VAL A 122 -3.58 18.10 6.68
CA VAL A 122 -2.69 17.09 6.08
C VAL A 122 -1.23 17.52 6.18
N SER A 123 -0.92 18.77 5.82
CA SER A 123 0.43 19.32 5.93
C SER A 123 0.92 19.30 7.38
N SER A 124 0.06 19.71 8.32
CA SER A 124 0.32 19.62 9.76
C SER A 124 0.60 18.18 10.22
N CYS A 125 -0.23 17.21 9.79
CA CYS A 125 -0.01 15.80 10.11
C CYS A 125 1.33 15.25 9.57
N LEU A 126 1.74 15.64 8.36
CA LEU A 126 3.02 15.23 7.79
C LEU A 126 4.20 15.86 8.53
N SER A 127 4.10 17.15 8.91
CA SER A 127 5.09 17.84 9.72
C SER A 127 5.24 17.20 11.11
N GLN A 128 4.11 16.91 11.77
CA GLN A 128 4.11 16.18 13.04
C GLN A 128 4.73 14.79 12.87
N PHE A 129 4.42 14.08 11.78
CA PHE A 129 5.02 12.77 11.52
C PHE A 129 6.54 12.83 11.35
N ARG A 130 7.07 13.86 10.67
CA ARG A 130 8.52 14.09 10.57
C ARG A 130 9.17 14.33 11.94
N LYS A 131 8.53 15.15 12.77
CA LYS A 131 8.99 15.42 14.14
C LYS A 131 9.04 14.14 14.97
N GLU A 132 7.96 13.36 14.95
CA GLU A 132 7.87 12.09 15.69
C GLU A 132 8.88 11.04 15.17
N LEU A 133 9.20 11.04 13.86
CA LEU A 133 10.26 10.17 13.31
C LEU A 133 11.63 10.55 13.86
N ALA A 134 11.94 11.85 13.92
CA ALA A 134 13.19 12.34 14.49
C ALA A 134 13.29 12.01 16.00
N GLU A 135 12.21 12.24 16.75
CA GLU A 135 12.13 11.88 18.18
C GLU A 135 12.23 10.37 18.42
N ALA A 136 11.72 9.55 17.50
CA ALA A 136 11.84 8.09 17.55
C ALA A 136 13.24 7.59 17.14
N GLY A 137 14.17 8.48 16.75
CA GLY A 137 15.55 8.13 16.40
C GLY A 137 15.76 7.70 14.96
N VAL A 138 14.83 8.00 14.04
CA VAL A 138 15.03 7.73 12.61
C VAL A 138 16.08 8.66 12.02
N ASN A 139 17.04 8.10 11.27
CA ASN A 139 18.11 8.88 10.64
C ASN A 139 17.53 10.01 9.74
N PRO A 140 17.98 11.27 9.91
CA PRO A 140 17.56 12.40 9.07
C PRO A 140 17.68 12.16 7.56
N GLU A 141 18.69 11.42 7.09
CA GLU A 141 18.81 11.05 5.68
C GLU A 141 17.63 10.19 5.20
N GLN A 142 17.16 9.25 6.03
CA GLN A 142 16.00 8.41 5.72
C GLN A 142 14.71 9.24 5.67
N ILE A 143 14.57 10.22 6.59
CA ILE A 143 13.45 11.17 6.61
C ILE A 143 13.44 12.02 5.33
N ASN A 144 14.60 12.50 4.90
CA ASN A 144 14.72 13.29 3.67
C ASN A 144 14.51 12.43 2.40
N THR A 145 14.97 11.19 2.42
CA THR A 145 14.87 10.26 1.28
C THR A 145 13.40 9.97 0.93
N TYR A 146 12.53 9.69 1.91
CA TYR A 146 11.13 9.39 1.58
C TYR A 146 10.35 10.59 1.04
N ALA A 147 10.73 11.81 1.42
CA ALA A 147 10.13 13.01 0.87
C ALA A 147 10.41 13.13 -0.64
N LYS A 148 11.61 12.76 -1.08
CA LYS A 148 12.05 12.84 -2.50
C LYS A 148 11.59 11.64 -3.35
N LEU A 149 11.38 10.48 -2.72
CA LEU A 149 11.07 9.20 -3.38
C LEU A 149 9.86 9.24 -4.34
N SER A 150 8.83 10.06 -4.07
CA SER A 150 7.66 10.14 -4.97
C SER A 150 7.93 10.91 -6.26
N GLU A 151 8.75 11.97 -6.19
CA GLU A 151 9.04 12.83 -7.33
C GLU A 151 10.11 12.21 -8.22
N GLU A 152 11.16 11.64 -7.62
CA GLU A 152 12.23 10.99 -8.36
C GLU A 152 11.75 9.76 -9.14
N GLY A 153 10.87 8.95 -8.55
CA GLY A 153 10.30 7.78 -9.24
C GLY A 153 9.47 8.16 -10.47
N LEU A 154 8.65 9.20 -10.37
CA LEU A 154 7.89 9.74 -11.50
C LEU A 154 8.81 10.34 -12.56
N ARG A 155 9.77 11.17 -12.14
CA ARG A 155 10.75 11.79 -13.06
C ARG A 155 11.53 10.74 -13.84
N ARG A 156 11.93 9.63 -13.20
CA ARG A 156 12.59 8.52 -13.91
C ARG A 156 11.68 7.94 -14.98
N ILE A 157 10.44 7.59 -14.66
CA ILE A 157 9.46 7.02 -15.61
C ILE A 157 9.25 7.94 -16.82
N GLN A 158 9.05 9.24 -16.58
CA GLN A 158 8.83 10.22 -17.63
C GLN A 158 10.04 10.36 -18.58
N ASN A 159 11.25 10.21 -18.03
CA ASN A 159 12.50 10.37 -18.78
C ASN A 159 13.08 9.03 -19.29
N ILE A 160 12.35 7.91 -19.20
CA ILE A 160 12.83 6.63 -19.74
C ILE A 160 13.07 6.77 -21.25
N ASN A 161 14.29 6.47 -21.68
CA ASN A 161 14.63 6.39 -23.09
C ASN A 161 14.49 4.95 -23.60
N THR A 162 13.42 4.68 -24.35
CA THR A 162 13.07 3.36 -24.89
C THR A 162 13.99 2.88 -26.00
N THR A 163 14.92 3.72 -26.50
CA THR A 163 15.95 3.28 -27.47
C THR A 163 17.08 2.48 -26.83
N LYS A 164 17.26 2.60 -25.51
CA LYS A 164 18.29 1.89 -24.76
C LYS A 164 17.80 0.49 -24.35
N ILE A 165 18.75 -0.39 -24.01
CA ILE A 165 18.44 -1.68 -23.40
C ILE A 165 17.95 -1.43 -21.96
N PRO A 166 16.78 -1.95 -21.57
CA PRO A 166 16.27 -1.75 -20.21
C PRO A 166 17.14 -2.46 -19.18
N THR A 167 17.27 -1.81 -18.02
CA THR A 167 17.92 -2.32 -16.83
C THR A 167 16.90 -2.96 -15.87
N MET A 168 17.40 -3.58 -14.80
CA MET A 168 16.54 -4.04 -13.70
C MET A 168 15.83 -2.89 -12.97
N GLN A 169 16.41 -1.68 -12.98
CA GLN A 169 15.78 -0.49 -12.43
C GLN A 169 14.57 -0.08 -13.27
N ASP A 170 14.71 -0.07 -14.60
CA ASP A 170 13.60 0.23 -15.51
C ASP A 170 12.44 -0.77 -15.33
N LEU A 171 12.76 -2.06 -15.17
CA LEU A 171 11.78 -3.09 -14.84
C LEU A 171 11.05 -2.79 -13.51
N ALA A 172 11.78 -2.36 -12.48
CA ALA A 172 11.18 -1.99 -11.19
C ALA A 172 10.27 -0.76 -11.32
N ASP A 173 10.71 0.26 -12.05
CA ASP A 173 9.95 1.48 -12.28
C ASP A 173 8.67 1.19 -13.10
N VAL A 174 8.73 0.34 -14.14
CA VAL A 174 7.54 -0.11 -14.90
C VAL A 174 6.60 -0.99 -14.06
N ILE A 175 7.14 -1.86 -13.19
CA ILE A 175 6.34 -2.65 -12.25
C ILE A 175 5.58 -1.75 -11.27
N MET A 176 6.25 -0.71 -10.76
CA MET A 176 5.66 0.31 -9.89
C MET A 176 4.59 1.09 -10.65
N MET A 177 4.93 1.64 -11.82
CA MET A 177 4.05 2.44 -12.67
C MET A 177 2.73 1.73 -12.98
N LEU A 178 2.80 0.47 -13.41
CA LEU A 178 1.64 -0.36 -13.75
C LEU A 178 0.99 -1.06 -12.56
N SER A 179 1.53 -0.88 -11.35
CA SER A 179 1.06 -1.55 -10.13
C SER A 179 0.93 -3.07 -10.33
N MET A 180 1.88 -3.67 -11.05
CA MET A 180 1.83 -5.07 -11.45
C MET A 180 2.66 -6.00 -10.59
N ARG A 181 2.35 -7.29 -10.68
CA ARG A 181 3.21 -8.32 -10.12
C ARG A 181 4.30 -8.64 -11.12
N PRO A 182 5.49 -9.04 -10.68
CA PRO A 182 6.53 -9.50 -11.62
C PRO A 182 6.05 -10.65 -12.52
N ALA A 183 5.18 -11.52 -12.01
CA ALA A 183 4.60 -12.62 -12.79
C ALA A 183 3.58 -12.17 -13.84
N GLU A 184 3.06 -10.96 -13.74
CA GLU A 184 2.14 -10.40 -14.73
C GLU A 184 2.91 -9.85 -15.94
N VAL A 185 4.21 -9.54 -15.82
CA VAL A 185 5.02 -8.86 -16.85
C VAL A 185 4.86 -9.50 -18.23
N ALA A 186 4.98 -10.82 -18.34
CA ALA A 186 4.90 -11.52 -19.63
C ALA A 186 3.46 -11.64 -20.19
N THR A 187 2.43 -11.45 -19.36
CA THR A 187 1.03 -11.74 -19.72
C THR A 187 0.13 -10.51 -19.75
N LEU A 188 0.57 -9.41 -19.14
CA LEU A 188 -0.19 -8.18 -19.08
C LEU A 188 -0.20 -7.53 -20.47
N ARG A 189 -1.39 -7.12 -20.91
CA ARG A 189 -1.60 -6.39 -22.15
C ARG A 189 -2.44 -5.16 -21.84
N ILE A 190 -2.06 -4.03 -22.41
CA ILE A 190 -2.81 -2.77 -22.37
C ILE A 190 -3.35 -2.56 -23.79
N ILE A 191 -4.66 -2.52 -23.91
CA ILE A 191 -5.36 -2.56 -25.20
C ILE A 191 -6.42 -1.47 -25.20
N HIS A 192 -6.70 -0.93 -26.39
CA HIS A 192 -7.84 -0.07 -26.62
C HIS A 192 -9.12 -0.91 -26.61
N TYR A 193 -10.06 -0.62 -25.71
CA TYR A 193 -11.38 -1.22 -25.66
C TYR A 193 -12.40 -0.33 -26.35
N GLU A 194 -13.09 -0.90 -27.32
CA GLU A 194 -14.37 -0.40 -27.79
C GLU A 194 -15.39 -1.48 -27.45
N ALA A 195 -16.43 -1.11 -26.71
CA ALA A 195 -17.49 -2.04 -26.43
C ALA A 195 -18.31 -2.28 -27.70
N GLY A 196 -18.59 -3.55 -28.01
CA GLY A 196 -19.66 -3.87 -28.95
C GLY A 196 -21.02 -3.45 -28.39
N GLU A 197 -22.00 -3.23 -29.26
CA GLU A 197 -23.34 -2.70 -28.92
C GLU A 197 -24.11 -3.50 -27.87
N SER A 198 -23.74 -4.76 -27.61
CA SER A 198 -24.42 -5.65 -26.67
C SER A 198 -23.56 -5.95 -25.44
N ASN A 199 -23.88 -5.25 -24.34
CA ASN A 199 -23.41 -5.47 -22.97
C ASN A 199 -21.93 -5.13 -22.67
N PRO A 200 -21.57 -3.82 -22.67
CA PRO A 200 -20.30 -3.36 -22.12
C PRO A 200 -20.09 -3.79 -20.65
N PRO A 201 -18.84 -3.99 -20.19
CA PRO A 201 -18.55 -4.17 -18.77
C PRO A 201 -19.10 -3.01 -17.93
N GLU A 202 -19.55 -3.28 -16.70
CA GLU A 202 -20.13 -2.28 -15.79
C GLU A 202 -19.21 -1.06 -15.52
N TRP A 203 -17.90 -1.24 -15.63
CA TRP A 203 -16.92 -0.15 -15.46
C TRP A 203 -16.68 0.67 -16.74
N TYR A 204 -17.12 0.19 -17.91
CA TYR A 204 -16.92 0.87 -19.19
C TYR A 204 -17.78 2.13 -19.25
N LYS A 205 -17.15 3.23 -19.64
CA LYS A 205 -17.82 4.50 -19.92
C LYS A 205 -17.36 4.96 -21.31
N PRO A 206 -18.27 5.37 -22.21
CA PRO A 206 -17.88 6.01 -23.46
C PRO A 206 -16.88 7.14 -23.19
N GLY A 207 -15.72 7.11 -23.83
CA GLY A 207 -14.57 8.01 -23.57
C GLY A 207 -13.45 7.42 -22.68
N TYR A 208 -13.66 6.27 -22.02
CA TYR A 208 -12.62 5.50 -21.33
C TYR A 208 -12.26 4.26 -22.14
N SER A 209 -11.52 4.47 -23.22
CA SER A 209 -11.27 3.44 -24.23
C SER A 209 -10.07 2.55 -23.95
N TRP A 210 -9.57 2.47 -22.71
CA TRP A 210 -8.39 1.65 -22.39
C TRP A 210 -8.63 0.67 -21.24
N TYR A 211 -8.13 -0.56 -21.45
CA TYR A 211 -8.26 -1.65 -20.50
C TYR A 211 -7.00 -2.49 -20.45
N CYS A 212 -6.93 -3.32 -19.42
CA CYS A 212 -5.88 -4.29 -19.24
C CYS A 212 -6.43 -5.71 -19.19
N ILE A 213 -5.68 -6.63 -19.78
CA ILE A 213 -5.90 -8.07 -19.71
C ILE A 213 -4.61 -8.72 -19.21
N GLY A 214 -4.73 -9.68 -18.31
CA GLY A 214 -3.59 -10.50 -17.88
C GLY A 214 -3.85 -11.10 -16.51
N TYR A 215 -3.93 -12.43 -16.42
CA TYR A 215 -4.09 -13.09 -15.12
C TYR A 215 -3.43 -14.48 -15.04
N ILE A 216 -2.34 -14.56 -14.25
CA ILE A 216 -1.87 -15.80 -13.59
C ILE A 216 -2.48 -15.84 -12.17
N LYS A 217 -3.81 -15.84 -12.04
CA LYS A 217 -4.47 -16.22 -10.76
C LYS A 217 -5.37 -17.43 -10.88
N ASN A 218 -5.86 -17.73 -12.07
CA ASN A 218 -6.86 -18.78 -12.23
C ASN A 218 -6.14 -20.05 -12.69
N LYS A 219 -6.13 -21.07 -11.82
CA LYS A 219 -6.07 -22.46 -12.28
C LYS A 219 -7.48 -22.82 -12.74
N GLY A 220 -7.63 -23.37 -13.94
CA GLY A 220 -8.93 -23.81 -14.48
C GLY A 220 -9.56 -22.89 -15.54
N GLU A 221 -10.86 -23.07 -15.77
CA GLU A 221 -11.67 -22.52 -16.89
C GLU A 221 -11.64 -20.99 -17.02
N ALA A 222 -11.37 -20.25 -15.95
CA ALA A 222 -11.22 -18.80 -15.96
C ALA A 222 -9.89 -18.30 -16.59
N LYS A 223 -9.10 -19.19 -17.22
CA LYS A 223 -8.05 -18.82 -18.19
C LYS A 223 -8.61 -18.42 -19.55
N ASN A 224 -9.77 -18.97 -19.95
CA ASN A 224 -10.28 -18.86 -21.32
C ASN A 224 -11.15 -17.61 -21.52
N ASN A 225 -11.70 -17.04 -20.44
CA ASN A 225 -12.55 -15.84 -20.47
C ASN A 225 -11.96 -14.74 -19.57
N LEU A 226 -10.92 -14.07 -20.04
CA LEU A 226 -10.27 -12.97 -19.32
C LEU A 226 -11.17 -11.72 -19.40
N LYS A 227 -12.03 -11.51 -18.39
CA LYS A 227 -12.81 -10.28 -18.31
C LYS A 227 -11.87 -9.06 -18.31
N PRO A 228 -12.05 -8.11 -19.24
CA PRO A 228 -11.25 -6.89 -19.29
C PRO A 228 -11.42 -6.11 -17.99
N ARG A 229 -10.32 -5.50 -17.50
CA ARG A 229 -10.35 -4.62 -16.33
C ARG A 229 -9.94 -3.23 -16.73
N GLN A 230 -10.62 -2.24 -16.16
CA GLN A 230 -10.25 -0.84 -16.32
C GLN A 230 -8.74 -0.64 -16.08
N PHE A 231 -8.10 0.03 -17.01
CA PHE A 231 -6.68 0.39 -16.90
C PHE A 231 -6.52 1.65 -16.05
N LEU A 232 -5.61 1.60 -15.07
CA LEU A 232 -5.22 2.76 -14.27
C LEU A 232 -3.78 2.59 -13.80
N SER A 233 -2.94 3.60 -14.02
CA SER A 233 -1.49 3.54 -13.77
C SER A 233 -0.94 4.90 -13.33
N MET A 234 0.32 4.94 -12.89
CA MET A 234 1.00 6.21 -12.59
C MET A 234 1.25 7.06 -13.85
N GLU A 235 1.53 6.41 -14.98
CA GLU A 235 1.61 7.07 -16.28
C GLU A 235 0.18 7.37 -16.75
N LYS A 236 -0.11 8.64 -17.04
CA LYS A 236 -1.44 9.09 -17.46
C LYS A 236 -1.71 8.73 -18.91
N ASN A 237 -0.68 8.75 -19.76
CA ASN A 237 -0.80 8.42 -21.17
C ASN A 237 -0.80 6.87 -21.35
N PRO A 238 -1.94 6.25 -21.72
CA PRO A 238 -2.04 4.81 -21.82
C PRO A 238 -1.19 4.24 -22.97
N GLU A 239 -1.01 4.97 -24.06
CA GLU A 239 -0.12 4.59 -25.17
C GLU A 239 1.34 4.52 -24.69
N ARG A 240 1.80 5.51 -23.92
CA ARG A 240 3.15 5.53 -23.33
C ARG A 240 3.32 4.39 -22.32
N ALA A 241 2.32 4.15 -21.48
CA ALA A 241 2.36 3.02 -20.55
C ALA A 241 2.45 1.67 -21.28
N LYS A 242 1.73 1.52 -22.40
CA LYS A 242 1.79 0.35 -23.29
C LYS A 242 3.17 0.22 -23.96
N GLU A 243 3.74 1.33 -24.44
CA GLU A 243 5.08 1.36 -25.03
C GLU A 243 6.12 0.86 -24.03
N LEU A 244 6.12 1.41 -22.81
CA LEU A 244 7.06 1.02 -21.74
C LEU A 244 6.90 -0.45 -21.32
N LEU A 245 5.66 -0.95 -21.27
CA LEU A 245 5.40 -2.37 -20.99
C LEU A 245 5.97 -3.26 -22.11
N THR A 246 5.72 -2.90 -23.37
CA THR A 246 6.17 -3.66 -24.53
C THR A 246 7.69 -3.67 -24.63
N TRP A 247 8.33 -2.53 -24.40
CA TRP A 247 9.79 -2.40 -24.35
C TRP A 247 10.44 -3.36 -23.34
N ILE A 248 9.88 -3.47 -22.14
CA ILE A 248 10.34 -4.44 -21.12
C ILE A 248 10.08 -5.88 -21.58
N GLN A 249 8.90 -6.17 -22.13
CA GLN A 249 8.54 -7.51 -22.61
C GLN A 249 9.47 -7.99 -23.74
N ASP A 250 9.76 -7.13 -24.71
CA ASP A 250 10.63 -7.42 -25.85
C ASP A 250 12.07 -7.64 -25.41
N ALA A 251 12.57 -6.85 -24.46
CA ALA A 251 13.90 -7.06 -23.90
C ALA A 251 14.01 -8.40 -23.14
N ILE A 252 12.95 -8.84 -22.46
CA ILE A 252 12.89 -10.16 -21.83
C ILE A 252 12.83 -11.27 -22.90
N ALA A 253 11.97 -11.12 -23.91
CA ALA A 253 11.82 -12.08 -24.99
C ALA A 253 13.12 -12.28 -25.78
N THR A 254 13.83 -11.19 -26.05
CA THR A 254 15.15 -11.18 -26.72
C THR A 254 16.32 -11.51 -25.78
N ARG A 255 16.04 -11.83 -24.50
CA ARG A 255 17.02 -12.15 -23.45
C ARG A 255 18.03 -11.03 -23.13
N LYS A 256 17.76 -9.80 -23.57
CA LYS A 256 18.55 -8.60 -23.22
C LYS A 256 18.30 -8.17 -21.77
N LEU A 257 17.14 -8.49 -21.22
CA LEU A 257 16.78 -8.32 -19.81
C LEU A 257 16.40 -9.68 -19.21
N ARG A 258 16.84 -9.97 -17.97
CA ARG A 258 16.45 -11.23 -17.32
C ARG A 258 14.98 -11.18 -16.87
N ASP A 259 14.26 -12.27 -17.13
CA ASP A 259 12.90 -12.45 -16.65
C ASP A 259 12.86 -12.41 -15.10
N PRO A 260 11.92 -11.65 -14.49
CA PRO A 260 11.87 -11.50 -13.04
C PRO A 260 11.31 -12.72 -12.28
N VAL A 261 10.74 -13.69 -12.98
CA VAL A 261 10.06 -14.87 -12.43
C VAL A 261 10.65 -16.17 -12.91
N TYR A 262 11.16 -16.24 -14.14
CA TYR A 262 11.71 -17.45 -14.72
C TYR A 262 13.22 -17.34 -14.94
N SER A 263 13.93 -18.42 -14.68
CA SER A 263 15.35 -18.55 -15.04
C SER A 263 15.49 -18.82 -16.55
N ILE A 264 16.72 -18.72 -17.06
CA ILE A 264 17.06 -19.11 -18.44
C ILE A 264 16.60 -20.56 -18.73
N SER A 265 16.64 -21.44 -17.72
CA SER A 265 16.19 -22.83 -17.83
C SER A 265 14.66 -23.02 -17.82
N GLY A 266 13.87 -21.94 -17.83
CA GLY A 266 12.40 -21.99 -17.74
C GLY A 266 11.87 -22.32 -16.33
N LYS A 267 12.73 -22.68 -15.38
CA LYS A 267 12.32 -22.92 -13.98
C LYS A 267 11.97 -21.62 -13.29
N ARG A 268 10.87 -21.62 -12.53
CA ARG A 268 10.43 -20.48 -11.71
C ARG A 268 11.52 -20.15 -10.68
N SER A 269 12.13 -19.00 -10.84
CA SER A 269 13.17 -18.46 -9.97
C SER A 269 12.90 -16.98 -9.77
N THR A 270 12.20 -16.63 -8.70
CA THR A 270 11.99 -15.23 -8.29
C THR A 270 13.26 -14.57 -7.76
N GLY A 271 14.40 -15.29 -7.81
CA GLY A 271 15.65 -14.90 -7.17
C GLY A 271 16.29 -13.67 -7.79
N VAL A 272 16.23 -13.47 -9.11
CA VAL A 272 16.96 -12.36 -9.77
C VAL A 272 16.38 -11.01 -9.36
N PHE A 273 15.08 -10.81 -9.58
CA PHE A 273 14.43 -9.54 -9.25
C PHE A 273 14.38 -9.29 -7.73
N SER A 274 14.16 -10.33 -6.92
CA SER A 274 14.21 -10.17 -5.45
C SER A 274 15.60 -9.83 -4.93
N LYS A 275 16.67 -10.37 -5.54
CA LYS A 275 18.06 -9.98 -5.23
C LYS A 275 18.33 -8.53 -5.61
N PHE A 276 17.85 -8.08 -6.77
CA PHE A 276 17.98 -6.68 -7.18
C PHE A 276 17.29 -5.72 -6.19
N LEU A 277 16.11 -6.08 -5.67
CA LEU A 277 15.38 -5.24 -4.72
C LEU A 277 15.95 -5.26 -3.29
N LYS A 278 16.78 -6.25 -2.95
CA LYS A 278 17.26 -6.47 -1.58
C LYS A 278 18.07 -5.30 -1.01
N PRO A 279 19.02 -4.67 -1.73
CA PRO A 279 19.75 -3.49 -1.25
C PRO A 279 18.83 -2.31 -0.91
N TYR A 280 17.68 -2.20 -1.59
CA TYR A 280 16.69 -1.15 -1.35
C TYR A 280 15.68 -1.51 -0.24
N SER A 281 15.84 -2.64 0.45
CA SER A 281 14.94 -3.10 1.52
C SER A 281 13.46 -3.14 1.10
N ILE A 282 13.18 -3.45 -0.17
CA ILE A 282 11.82 -3.51 -0.73
C ILE A 282 11.52 -4.90 -1.31
N THR A 283 10.23 -5.25 -1.30
CA THR A 283 9.73 -6.45 -1.99
C THR A 283 8.88 -6.04 -3.18
N ALA A 284 8.80 -6.89 -4.21
CA ALA A 284 7.92 -6.64 -5.35
C ALA A 284 6.45 -6.41 -4.95
N LYS A 285 5.99 -7.04 -3.86
CA LYS A 285 4.65 -6.82 -3.30
C LYS A 285 4.49 -5.40 -2.74
N ARG A 286 5.50 -4.88 -2.04
CA ARG A 286 5.51 -3.50 -1.54
C ARG A 286 5.59 -2.53 -2.71
N LEU A 287 6.47 -2.75 -3.68
CA LEU A 287 6.61 -1.93 -4.90
C LEU A 287 5.28 -1.80 -5.66
N ARG A 288 4.56 -2.91 -5.84
CA ARG A 288 3.20 -2.91 -6.40
C ARG A 288 2.20 -2.04 -5.62
N LYS A 289 2.26 -2.09 -4.29
CA LYS A 289 1.36 -1.31 -3.41
C LYS A 289 1.68 0.18 -3.48
N ILE A 290 2.96 0.52 -3.56
CA ILE A 290 3.47 1.89 -3.76
C ILE A 290 2.91 2.44 -5.07
N GLY A 291 3.09 1.71 -6.16
CA GLY A 291 2.51 2.03 -7.46
C GLY A 291 1.01 2.31 -7.39
N GLY A 292 0.25 1.41 -6.76
CA GLY A 292 -1.21 1.54 -6.70
C GLY A 292 -1.68 2.74 -5.88
N LYS A 293 -0.96 3.10 -4.80
CA LYS A 293 -1.26 4.33 -4.05
C LYS A 293 -0.92 5.57 -4.85
N HIS A 294 0.21 5.56 -5.54
CA HIS A 294 0.64 6.71 -6.33
C HIS A 294 -0.30 6.95 -7.51
N ALA A 295 -0.66 5.90 -8.25
CA ALA A 295 -1.65 5.97 -9.32
C ALA A 295 -3.00 6.53 -8.81
N SER A 296 -3.44 6.12 -7.61
CA SER A 296 -4.68 6.68 -7.04
C SER A 296 -4.63 8.19 -6.80
N ARG A 297 -3.45 8.75 -6.51
CA ARG A 297 -3.27 10.19 -6.31
C ARG A 297 -3.23 10.95 -7.63
N VAL A 298 -2.50 10.40 -8.61
CA VAL A 298 -2.42 10.95 -9.97
C VAL A 298 -3.81 11.10 -10.60
N HIS A 299 -4.71 10.16 -10.30
CA HIS A 299 -6.08 10.09 -10.84
C HIS A 299 -7.17 10.56 -9.88
N GLY A 300 -6.83 10.91 -8.63
CA GLY A 300 -7.81 11.29 -7.60
C GLY A 300 -8.42 12.67 -7.81
N GLY A 301 -7.82 13.51 -8.65
CA GLY A 301 -8.24 14.90 -8.82
C GLY A 301 -7.96 15.75 -7.59
N GLN A 302 -8.58 16.93 -7.52
CA GLN A 302 -8.45 17.82 -6.38
C GLN A 302 -9.28 17.29 -5.21
N ASN A 303 -8.61 17.08 -4.08
CA ASN A 303 -9.21 16.64 -2.82
C ASN A 303 -10.04 15.33 -2.93
N PRO A 304 -9.38 14.20 -3.22
CA PRO A 304 -10.07 12.92 -3.27
C PRO A 304 -10.40 12.40 -1.86
N THR A 305 -11.61 11.86 -1.68
CA THR A 305 -11.95 11.16 -0.44
C THR A 305 -11.08 9.90 -0.27
N SER A 306 -10.85 9.49 0.98
CA SER A 306 -10.12 8.24 1.26
C SER A 306 -10.75 7.01 0.58
N GLN A 307 -12.07 6.98 0.43
CA GLN A 307 -12.78 5.89 -0.23
C GLN A 307 -12.53 5.88 -1.73
N HIS A 308 -12.52 7.06 -2.35
CA HIS A 308 -12.22 7.22 -3.77
C HIS A 308 -10.77 6.81 -4.08
N LEU A 309 -9.79 7.26 -3.28
CA LEU A 309 -8.39 6.83 -3.42
C LEU A 309 -8.23 5.32 -3.28
N GLU A 310 -8.93 4.71 -2.31
CA GLU A 310 -8.88 3.26 -2.15
C GLU A 310 -9.46 2.52 -3.36
N LEU A 311 -10.58 2.99 -3.90
CA LEU A 311 -11.16 2.44 -5.13
C LEU A 311 -10.17 2.52 -6.29
N LEU A 312 -9.61 3.70 -6.55
CA LEU A 312 -8.61 3.89 -7.61
C LEU A 312 -7.38 3.01 -7.40
N SER A 313 -6.90 2.88 -6.15
CA SER A 313 -5.77 2.02 -5.83
C SER A 313 -6.07 0.53 -6.09
N ARG A 314 -7.31 0.09 -5.79
CA ARG A 314 -7.78 -1.27 -6.12
C ARG A 314 -7.87 -1.48 -7.63
N ILE A 315 -8.33 -0.49 -8.39
CA ILE A 315 -8.37 -0.52 -9.86
C ILE A 315 -6.95 -0.63 -10.41
N ALA A 316 -6.02 0.23 -9.97
CA ALA A 316 -4.61 0.19 -10.38
C ALA A 316 -3.97 -1.18 -10.13
N MET A 317 -4.19 -1.74 -8.94
CA MET A 317 -3.70 -3.08 -8.59
C MET A 317 -4.54 -4.22 -9.18
N ARG A 318 -5.58 -3.93 -9.96
CA ARG A 318 -6.50 -4.89 -10.58
C ARG A 318 -7.13 -5.86 -9.58
N HIS A 319 -7.41 -5.42 -8.36
CA HIS A 319 -8.02 -6.27 -7.34
C HIS A 319 -9.46 -6.65 -7.73
N ASN A 320 -9.94 -7.81 -7.25
CA ASN A 320 -11.35 -8.13 -7.42
C ASN A 320 -12.18 -7.19 -6.53
N ILE A 321 -13.18 -6.53 -7.12
CA ILE A 321 -13.98 -5.49 -6.46
C ILE A 321 -15.22 -6.09 -5.78
N GLY A 322 -15.65 -7.30 -6.16
CA GLY A 322 -16.85 -7.98 -5.61
C GLY A 322 -16.85 -8.29 -4.10
N ARG A 323 -15.77 -7.97 -3.39
CA ARG A 323 -15.75 -7.85 -1.93
C ARG A 323 -15.61 -6.36 -1.60
N PHE A 324 -16.71 -5.62 -1.68
CA PHE A 324 -16.84 -4.42 -0.86
C PHE A 324 -16.97 -4.95 0.57
N ASP A 325 -15.94 -4.75 1.41
CA ASP A 325 -16.13 -4.93 2.85
C ASP A 325 -17.13 -3.84 3.27
N SER A 326 -18.41 -4.21 3.32
CA SER A 326 -19.51 -3.38 3.84
C SER A 326 -19.22 -2.85 5.25
N GLY A 327 -18.31 -3.50 5.98
CA GLY A 327 -17.82 -3.07 7.30
C GLY A 327 -16.98 -1.79 7.32
N LYS A 328 -16.65 -1.16 6.18
CA LYS A 328 -15.98 0.16 6.15
C LYS A 328 -16.93 1.35 6.30
N TYR A 329 -18.24 1.13 6.18
CA TYR A 329 -19.22 2.21 6.03
C TYR A 329 -20.02 2.56 7.30
N TYR A 330 -19.83 1.83 8.42
CA TYR A 330 -20.59 2.04 9.66
C TYR A 330 -19.80 2.62 10.85
N ALA A 331 -18.78 3.45 10.60
CA ALA A 331 -18.16 4.23 11.66
C ALA A 331 -17.85 5.65 11.15
N LYS A 332 -18.92 6.36 10.78
CA LYS A 332 -18.93 7.81 10.63
C LYS A 332 -19.84 8.35 11.73
N GLY A 333 -19.37 8.21 12.96
CA GLY A 333 -20.02 8.65 14.19
C GLY A 333 -18.99 8.61 15.30
N ASP A 334 -18.84 9.73 15.99
CA ASP A 334 -18.21 9.93 17.29
C ASP A 334 -16.68 9.95 17.36
N THR A 335 -16.16 11.17 17.20
CA THR A 335 -15.27 11.77 18.22
C THR A 335 -15.59 13.28 18.31
N SER A 336 -16.72 13.64 18.91
CA SER A 336 -16.79 14.87 19.71
C SER A 336 -16.27 14.50 21.10
N ASN A 337 -14.98 14.74 21.34
CA ASN A 337 -14.55 14.99 22.70
C ASN A 337 -14.92 16.45 22.96
N SER A 338 -16.10 16.65 23.53
CA SER A 338 -16.51 17.92 24.12
C SER A 338 -17.27 17.57 25.39
N ASP A 339 -16.52 17.16 26.42
CA ASP A 339 -16.95 17.41 27.78
C ASP A 339 -16.25 18.70 28.20
N LEU A 340 -17.04 19.77 28.37
CA LEU A 340 -17.11 20.59 29.58
C LEU A 340 -18.00 21.81 29.26
N ASP A 341 -19.23 21.75 29.79
CA ASP A 341 -20.09 22.91 30.04
C ASP A 341 -19.36 23.95 30.90
N SER A 342 -19.38 25.21 30.46
CA SER A 342 -19.65 26.40 31.29
C SER A 342 -19.62 27.64 30.38
N ASP A 343 -20.73 28.37 30.35
CA ASP A 343 -20.95 29.65 29.66
C ASP A 343 -19.86 30.71 29.95
N PRO A 344 -19.70 31.69 29.04
CA PRO A 344 -19.60 33.07 29.52
C PRO A 344 -20.51 34.05 28.75
N GLU A 345 -21.19 34.89 29.54
CA GLU A 345 -21.91 36.11 29.15
C GLU A 345 -21.09 37.09 28.28
N PRO A 346 -21.74 38.02 27.55
CA PRO A 346 -21.09 38.86 26.55
C PRO A 346 -20.42 40.14 27.10
N GLU A 347 -19.22 40.42 26.57
CA GLU A 347 -18.59 41.72 26.21
C GLU A 347 -18.34 42.77 27.33
N PRO A 348 -17.20 43.53 27.34
CA PRO A 348 -16.95 44.51 26.28
C PRO A 348 -15.49 44.81 25.87
N GLU A 349 -15.39 45.35 24.65
CA GLU A 349 -14.37 46.23 24.02
C GLU A 349 -13.10 46.60 24.83
N THR A 350 -11.92 46.41 24.20
CA THR A 350 -10.77 47.32 24.41
C THR A 350 -9.79 47.30 23.22
N LEU A 351 -9.80 48.42 22.49
CA LEU A 351 -8.68 49.16 21.86
C LEU A 351 -7.41 48.41 21.43
N ALA A 352 -7.16 48.45 20.11
CA ALA A 352 -5.86 48.20 19.49
C ALA A 352 -4.80 49.25 19.89
N PRO A 353 -3.53 48.84 20.02
CA PRO A 353 -2.42 49.72 19.65
C PRO A 353 -1.43 49.05 18.66
N THR A 354 -1.31 49.72 17.52
CA THR A 354 -0.19 49.89 16.56
C THR A 354 1.07 48.98 16.55
N PRO A 355 1.62 48.70 15.35
CA PRO A 355 2.83 47.89 15.16
C PRO A 355 4.10 48.69 15.48
N LYS A 356 5.11 48.01 16.06
CA LYS A 356 6.50 48.50 16.06
C LYS A 356 7.43 47.51 15.35
N PRO A 357 8.53 48.01 14.75
CA PRO A 357 9.17 47.37 13.60
C PRO A 357 10.53 46.73 13.93
N ILE A 358 10.99 45.90 12.98
CA ILE A 358 12.38 45.47 12.65
C ILE A 358 13.08 44.52 13.65
N ASN A 359 13.39 43.31 13.18
CA ASN A 359 14.80 42.94 12.95
C ASN A 359 14.92 41.94 11.79
N GLU A 360 15.61 42.37 10.75
CA GLU A 360 16.09 41.60 9.62
C GLU A 360 17.07 40.53 10.13
N ASN A 361 16.84 39.27 9.75
CA ASN A 361 17.90 38.26 9.63
C ASN A 361 17.39 37.17 8.68
N THR A 362 17.18 37.57 7.43
CA THR A 362 17.17 36.69 6.26
C THR A 362 18.62 36.51 5.81
N SER A 363 19.30 35.42 6.18
CA SER A 363 20.59 35.07 5.55
C SER A 363 20.96 33.58 5.56
N GLU A 364 20.00 32.65 5.59
CA GLU A 364 20.32 31.21 5.42
C GLU A 364 19.44 30.48 4.38
N ILE A 365 18.92 31.19 3.37
CA ILE A 365 18.23 30.58 2.22
C ILE A 365 18.81 31.11 0.90
N GLU A 366 20.12 31.00 0.69
CA GLU A 366 20.72 31.33 -0.62
C GLU A 366 21.66 30.28 -1.25
N ASP A 367 22.07 29.18 -0.62
CA ASP A 367 23.16 28.35 -1.19
C ASP A 367 22.81 26.93 -1.67
N ILE A 368 21.77 26.73 -2.50
CA ILE A 368 21.65 25.52 -3.35
C ILE A 368 21.07 25.82 -4.75
N TYR A 369 21.48 26.93 -5.39
CA TYR A 369 21.12 27.20 -6.80
C TYR A 369 22.28 27.20 -7.81
N ASP A 370 23.51 26.88 -7.40
CA ASP A 370 24.70 27.02 -8.26
C ASP A 370 25.36 25.71 -8.75
N LEU A 371 24.60 24.63 -8.98
CA LEU A 371 25.14 23.42 -9.63
C LEU A 371 24.57 23.10 -11.03
N TYR A 372 23.69 23.93 -11.59
CA TYR A 372 23.14 23.69 -12.94
C TYR A 372 23.16 24.94 -13.85
N ARG A 373 24.28 25.66 -13.85
CA ARG A 373 24.61 26.67 -14.88
C ARG A 373 25.97 26.43 -15.56
N SER A 374 26.31 25.18 -15.88
CA SER A 374 27.28 24.91 -16.95
C SER A 374 27.20 23.46 -17.44
N ILE A 375 27.12 23.35 -18.77
CA ILE A 375 27.07 22.18 -19.66
C ILE A 375 25.66 21.74 -20.06
#